data_AF-U3LT91-F1
#
_entry.id   AF-U3LT91-F1
#
_cell.length_a   1.000
_cell.length_b   1.000
_cell.length_c   1.000
_cell.angle_alpha   90.00
_cell.angle_beta   90.00
_cell.angle_gamma   90.00
#
_symmetry.space_group_name_H-M   'P 1'
#
loop_
_entity.id
_entity.type
_entity.pdbx_description
1 polymer ?
#
loop_
_entity_poly.entity_id
_entity_poly.type
_entity_poly.pdbx_seq_one_letter_code
_entity_poly.pdbx_strand_id
1 'polypeptide(L)'
;EKGAYIICADPRITETARISDLHLQLKGGSNVALVNSMANVIISEDLIDHEFVKAHTKGFDEFWAIVKEYTPEYASTITGLSAEDIRFTARKYASSKHSVILWGMGITQFSQGVETVKCCCSLAMLTGNFGRPSCGTGPVRGQNNVQGTCDMG
;
A
#
# COMPACT_ATOMS: atom_id res chain seq x y z
N GLU A 1 -12.38 -16.28 4.66
CA GLU A 1 -12.78 -17.68 4.38
C GLU A 1 -11.62 -18.59 3.96
N LYS A 2 -10.88 -18.30 2.88
CA LYS A 2 -9.74 -19.15 2.43
C LYS A 2 -8.39 -18.86 3.12
N GLY A 3 -8.41 -18.27 4.31
CA GLY A 3 -7.18 -17.98 5.09
C GLY A 3 -6.36 -16.76 4.67
N ALA A 4 -6.90 -15.87 3.82
CA ALA A 4 -6.25 -14.60 3.52
C ALA A 4 -6.27 -13.67 4.74
N TYR A 5 -5.17 -12.96 4.98
CA TYR A 5 -5.06 -11.95 6.03
C TYR A 5 -5.49 -10.58 5.49
N ILE A 6 -6.43 -9.93 6.15
CA ILE A 6 -7.06 -8.69 5.70
C ILE A 6 -6.58 -7.54 6.59
N ILE A 7 -5.98 -6.53 5.96
CA ILE A 7 -5.62 -5.27 6.61
C ILE A 7 -6.55 -4.19 6.07
N CYS A 8 -7.25 -3.48 6.94
CA CYS A 8 -8.08 -2.34 6.59
C CYS A 8 -7.40 -1.05 7.06
N ALA A 9 -7.05 -0.14 6.14
CA ALA A 9 -6.57 1.20 6.48
C ALA A 9 -7.66 2.23 6.17
N ASP A 10 -8.46 2.60 7.18
CA ASP A 10 -9.52 3.62 7.07
C ASP A 10 -9.61 4.37 8.42
N PRO A 11 -9.72 5.72 8.43
CA PRO A 11 -9.91 6.49 9.66
C PRO A 11 -11.18 6.10 10.44
N ARG A 12 -12.15 5.47 9.77
CA ARG A 12 -13.45 5.07 10.35
C ARG A 12 -13.48 3.57 10.58
N ILE A 13 -14.31 3.15 11.53
CA ILE A 13 -14.66 1.75 11.73
C ILE A 13 -15.80 1.39 10.76
N THR A 14 -15.43 0.94 9.56
CA THR A 14 -16.36 0.47 8.53
C THR A 14 -16.70 -1.01 8.72
N GLU A 15 -17.66 -1.55 7.97
CA GLU A 15 -17.95 -3.00 7.99
C GLU A 15 -16.71 -3.82 7.57
N THR A 16 -15.92 -3.34 6.62
CA THR A 16 -14.64 -3.97 6.24
C THR A 16 -13.65 -3.97 7.40
N ALA A 17 -13.56 -2.88 8.15
CA ALA A 17 -12.67 -2.82 9.33
C ALA A 17 -13.08 -3.85 10.39
N ARG A 18 -14.39 -4.03 10.62
CA ARG A 18 -14.92 -4.99 11.61
C ARG A 18 -14.59 -6.45 11.31
N ILE A 19 -14.41 -6.80 10.03
CA ILE A 19 -14.10 -8.16 9.59
C ILE A 19 -12.62 -8.34 9.21
N SER A 20 -11.80 -7.28 9.33
CA SER A 20 -10.37 -7.34 9.03
C SER A 20 -9.58 -7.93 10.20
N ASP A 21 -8.48 -8.62 9.91
CA ASP A 21 -7.57 -9.14 10.93
C ASP A 21 -6.79 -8.01 11.62
N LEU A 22 -6.57 -6.89 10.92
CA LEU A 22 -5.95 -5.68 11.44
C LEU A 22 -6.62 -4.44 10.86
N HIS A 23 -7.10 -3.56 11.74
CA HIS A 23 -7.61 -2.22 11.38
C HIS A 23 -6.58 -1.15 11.74
N LEU A 24 -6.03 -0.50 10.72
CA LEU A 24 -5.17 0.67 10.84
C LEU A 24 -6.02 1.95 10.80
N GLN A 25 -6.40 2.46 11.97
CA GLN A 25 -7.20 3.67 12.10
C GLN A 25 -6.33 4.95 11.97
N LEU A 26 -5.78 5.17 10.79
CA LEU A 26 -4.92 6.32 10.48
C LEU A 26 -5.70 7.65 10.48
N LYS A 27 -5.02 8.75 10.78
CA LYS A 27 -5.55 10.12 10.60
C LYS A 27 -5.83 10.42 9.13
N GLY A 28 -6.93 11.11 8.84
CA GLY A 28 -7.30 11.49 7.48
C GLY A 28 -6.19 12.31 6.79
N GLY A 29 -5.89 11.98 5.52
CA GLY A 29 -4.85 12.64 4.74
C GLY A 29 -3.42 12.16 4.98
N SER A 30 -3.18 11.18 5.87
CA SER A 30 -1.83 10.68 6.20
C SER A 30 -1.36 9.51 5.32
N ASN A 31 -2.02 9.25 4.19
CA ASN A 31 -1.81 8.05 3.37
C ASN A 31 -0.37 7.88 2.88
N VAL A 32 0.23 8.94 2.32
CA VAL A 32 1.62 8.90 1.82
C VAL A 32 2.61 8.55 2.93
N ALA A 33 2.39 9.08 4.14
CA ALA A 33 3.26 8.78 5.28
C ALA A 33 3.21 7.29 5.67
N LEU A 34 2.02 6.69 5.70
CA LEU A 34 1.87 5.25 5.96
C LEU A 34 2.55 4.41 4.88
N VAL A 35 2.22 4.65 3.60
CA VAL A 35 2.69 3.80 2.49
C VAL A 35 4.21 3.92 2.29
N ASN A 36 4.77 5.13 2.41
CA ASN A 36 6.23 5.31 2.36
C ASN A 36 6.92 4.67 3.55
N SER A 37 6.29 4.67 4.73
CA SER A 37 6.87 4.02 5.90
C SER A 37 6.84 2.51 5.82
N MET A 38 5.81 1.93 5.20
CA MET A 38 5.83 0.52 4.85
C MET A 38 6.97 0.20 3.88
N ALA A 39 7.19 1.04 2.86
CA ALA A 39 8.29 0.88 1.93
C ALA A 39 9.67 0.99 2.62
N ASN A 40 9.81 1.93 3.56
CA ASN A 40 11.00 2.08 4.39
C ASN A 40 11.33 0.78 5.12
N VAL A 41 10.35 0.18 5.81
CA VAL A 41 10.55 -1.09 6.53
C VAL A 41 10.92 -2.22 5.58
N ILE A 42 10.21 -2.35 4.46
CA ILE A 42 10.46 -3.41 3.48
C ILE A 42 11.88 -3.33 2.92
N ILE A 43 12.36 -2.12 2.59
CA ILE A 43 13.72 -1.93 2.05
C ILE A 43 14.77 -2.10 3.15
N SER A 44 14.56 -1.49 4.33
CA SER A 44 15.55 -1.50 5.42
C SER A 44 15.75 -2.89 6.04
N GLU A 45 14.72 -3.73 6.00
CA GLU A 45 14.77 -5.12 6.48
C GLU A 45 15.06 -6.14 5.37
N ASP A 46 15.42 -5.67 4.17
CA ASP A 46 15.75 -6.51 3.02
C ASP A 46 14.64 -7.51 2.62
N LEU A 47 13.38 -7.07 2.70
CA LEU A 47 12.19 -7.85 2.35
C LEU A 47 11.74 -7.65 0.89
N ILE A 48 12.63 -7.10 0.06
CA ILE A 48 12.36 -6.84 -1.35
C ILE A 48 12.54 -8.10 -2.20
N ASP A 49 11.80 -8.19 -3.29
CA ASP A 49 12.07 -9.16 -4.35
C ASP A 49 13.16 -8.59 -5.28
N HIS A 50 14.42 -8.84 -4.93
CA HIS A 50 15.58 -8.32 -5.65
C HIS A 50 15.57 -8.64 -7.14
N GLU A 51 15.20 -9.87 -7.50
CA GLU A 51 15.17 -10.32 -8.89
C GLU A 51 14.07 -9.58 -9.66
N PHE A 52 12.88 -9.45 -9.08
CA PHE A 52 11.80 -8.69 -9.70
C PHE A 52 12.16 -7.21 -9.85
N VAL A 53 12.67 -6.59 -8.79
CA VAL A 53 13.05 -5.16 -8.79
C VAL A 53 14.10 -4.91 -9.87
N LYS A 54 15.14 -5.74 -9.95
CA LYS A 54 16.20 -5.61 -10.95
C LYS A 54 15.72 -5.82 -12.38
N ALA A 55 14.85 -6.80 -12.61
CA ALA A 55 14.40 -7.18 -13.95
C ALA A 55 13.27 -6.30 -14.50
N HIS A 56 12.41 -5.76 -13.63
CA HIS A 56 11.12 -5.21 -14.05
C HIS A 56 10.83 -3.79 -13.56
N THR A 57 11.75 -3.16 -12.83
CA THR A 57 11.55 -1.81 -12.29
C THR A 57 12.68 -0.86 -12.67
N LYS A 58 12.44 0.44 -12.46
CA LYS A 58 13.42 1.51 -12.61
C LYS A 58 13.17 2.55 -11.53
N GLY A 59 14.21 3.30 -11.18
CA GLY A 59 14.08 4.40 -10.21
C GLY A 59 14.16 3.98 -8.75
N PHE A 60 14.76 2.83 -8.44
CA PHE A 60 14.84 2.30 -7.06
C PHE A 60 15.67 3.22 -6.16
N ASP A 61 16.81 3.72 -6.64
CA ASP A 61 17.71 4.56 -5.85
C ASP A 61 17.06 5.91 -5.52
N GLU A 62 16.38 6.53 -6.48
CA GLU A 62 15.63 7.77 -6.29
C GLU A 62 14.45 7.57 -5.33
N PHE A 63 13.78 6.43 -5.43
CA PHE A 63 12.71 6.06 -4.51
C PHE A 63 13.24 5.84 -3.08
N TRP A 64 14.36 5.13 -2.93
CA TRP A 64 15.01 4.91 -1.64
C TRP A 64 15.44 6.21 -0.98
N ALA A 65 16.02 7.14 -1.76
CA ALA A 65 16.43 8.46 -1.28
C ALA A 65 15.29 9.24 -0.62
N ILE A 66 14.04 9.01 -1.03
CA ILE A 66 12.84 9.61 -0.45
C ILE A 66 12.37 8.80 0.77
N VAL A 67 12.14 7.49 0.60
CA VAL A 67 11.46 6.70 1.64
C VAL A 67 12.33 6.39 2.86
N LYS A 68 13.67 6.51 2.76
CA LYS A 68 14.57 6.33 3.90
C LYS A 68 14.26 7.27 5.08
N GLU A 69 13.70 8.45 4.81
CA GLU A 69 13.31 9.45 5.82
C GLU A 69 11.97 9.11 6.48
N TYR A 70 11.16 8.22 5.89
CA TYR A 70 9.85 7.82 6.39
C TYR A 70 9.95 6.65 7.37
N THR A 71 10.76 6.79 8.42
CA THR A 71 10.84 5.75 9.46
C THR A 71 9.46 5.52 10.11
N PRO A 72 9.17 4.33 10.63
CA PRO A 72 7.92 4.08 11.36
C PRO A 72 7.69 5.06 12.52
N GLU A 73 8.75 5.49 13.19
CA GLU A 73 8.70 6.51 14.25
C GLU A 73 8.23 7.86 13.69
N TYR A 74 8.80 8.30 12.57
CA TYR A 74 8.38 9.53 11.91
C TYR A 74 6.93 9.45 11.44
N ALA A 75 6.56 8.37 10.74
CA ALA A 75 5.22 8.18 10.22
C ALA A 75 4.16 8.02 11.32
N SER A 76 4.52 7.48 12.49
CA SER A 76 3.64 7.41 13.66
C SER A 76 3.14 8.79 14.09
N THR A 77 4.01 9.81 14.06
CA THR A 77 3.62 11.19 14.43
C THR A 77 2.55 11.78 13.50
N ILE A 78 2.58 11.42 12.22
CA ILE A 78 1.67 11.93 11.17
C ILE A 78 0.38 11.10 11.11
N THR A 79 0.52 9.78 11.08
CA THR A 79 -0.58 8.83 10.88
C THR A 79 -1.39 8.62 12.15
N GLY A 80 -0.79 8.80 13.33
CA GLY A 80 -1.40 8.41 14.61
C GLY A 80 -1.42 6.90 14.86
N LEU A 81 -0.82 6.10 13.99
CA LEU A 81 -0.63 4.66 14.18
C LEU A 81 0.61 4.39 15.03
N SER A 82 0.69 3.24 15.70
CA SER A 82 1.93 2.85 16.37
C SER A 82 3.00 2.47 15.35
N ALA A 83 4.27 2.74 15.67
CA ALA A 83 5.39 2.34 14.82
C ALA A 83 5.51 0.81 14.69
N GLU A 84 4.97 0.06 15.66
CA GLU A 84 4.89 -1.40 15.63
C GLU A 84 3.84 -1.89 14.62
N ASP A 85 2.65 -1.29 14.59
CA ASP A 85 1.61 -1.62 13.61
C ASP A 85 2.09 -1.39 12.17
N ILE A 86 2.82 -0.29 11.94
CA ILE A 86 3.40 0.03 10.63
C ILE A 86 4.39 -1.08 10.21
N ARG A 87 5.31 -1.46 11.11
CA ARG A 87 6.27 -2.55 10.84
C ARG A 87 5.58 -3.88 10.61
N PHE A 88 4.64 -4.24 11.47
CA PHE A 88 3.88 -5.47 11.34
C PHE A 88 3.17 -5.52 9.99
N THR A 89 2.49 -4.45 9.61
CA THR A 89 1.79 -4.32 8.32
C THR A 89 2.74 -4.48 7.14
N ALA A 90 3.88 -3.79 7.17
CA ALA A 90 4.88 -3.86 6.11
C ALA A 90 5.46 -5.28 5.95
N ARG A 91 5.88 -5.90 7.05
CA ARG A 91 6.39 -7.28 7.08
C ARG A 91 5.33 -8.27 6.62
N LYS A 92 4.10 -8.12 7.10
CA LYS A 92 2.98 -9.00 6.74
C LYS A 92 2.68 -8.92 5.25
N TYR A 93 2.60 -7.72 4.69
CA TYR A 93 2.39 -7.49 3.27
C TYR A 93 3.51 -8.11 2.42
N ALA A 94 4.78 -7.88 2.77
CA ALA A 94 5.94 -8.38 2.03
C ALA A 94 6.16 -9.89 2.16
N SER A 95 5.78 -10.50 3.29
CA SER A 95 5.93 -11.95 3.50
C SER A 95 5.07 -12.81 2.58
N SER A 96 4.01 -12.23 2.01
CA SER A 96 3.07 -12.94 1.15
C SER A 96 3.40 -12.70 -0.32
N LYS A 97 3.50 -13.81 -1.07
CA LYS A 97 3.54 -13.78 -2.52
C LYS A 97 2.15 -13.57 -3.13
N HIS A 98 1.07 -13.41 -2.37
CA HIS A 98 -0.28 -13.26 -2.92
C HIS A 98 -0.95 -12.05 -2.28
N SER A 99 -0.28 -10.89 -2.38
CA SER A 99 -0.74 -9.64 -1.78
C SER A 99 -1.36 -8.73 -2.82
N VAL A 100 -2.57 -8.24 -2.54
CA VAL A 100 -3.30 -7.28 -3.38
C VAL A 100 -3.59 -6.03 -2.57
N ILE A 101 -3.32 -4.86 -3.15
CA ILE A 101 -3.77 -3.58 -2.59
C ILE A 101 -5.04 -3.16 -3.31
N LEU A 102 -6.14 -3.03 -2.57
CA LEU A 102 -7.42 -2.53 -3.09
C LEU A 102 -7.66 -1.12 -2.57
N TRP A 103 -8.07 -0.21 -3.44
CA TRP A 103 -8.45 1.14 -3.03
C TRP A 103 -9.63 1.68 -3.84
N GLY A 104 -10.21 2.76 -3.33
CA GLY A 104 -11.22 3.55 -4.01
C GLY A 104 -10.98 5.04 -3.78
N MET A 105 -12.07 5.79 -3.59
CA MET A 105 -12.03 7.24 -3.46
C MET A 105 -11.31 7.76 -2.21
N GLY A 106 -11.18 6.92 -1.17
CA GLY A 106 -10.39 7.23 0.04
C GLY A 106 -8.90 7.48 -0.22
N ILE A 107 -8.42 7.18 -1.43
CA ILE A 107 -7.10 7.60 -1.91
C ILE A 107 -7.23 8.74 -2.92
N THR A 108 -8.05 8.55 -3.95
CA THR A 108 -7.99 9.38 -5.17
C THR A 108 -8.62 10.76 -5.03
N GLN A 109 -9.38 11.04 -3.97
CA GLN A 109 -10.02 12.35 -3.75
C GLN A 109 -9.26 13.25 -2.76
N PHE A 110 -8.03 12.88 -2.37
CA PHE A 110 -7.11 13.72 -1.62
C PHE A 110 -6.18 14.48 -2.57
N SER A 111 -5.63 15.62 -2.11
CA SER A 111 -4.68 16.42 -2.89
C SER A 111 -3.44 15.63 -3.32
N GLN A 112 -3.00 14.68 -2.49
CA GLN A 112 -1.88 13.77 -2.76
C GLN A 112 -2.32 12.41 -3.32
N GLY A 113 -3.50 12.36 -3.96
CA GLY A 113 -4.12 11.09 -4.39
C GLY A 113 -3.30 10.35 -5.44
N VAL A 114 -2.74 11.07 -6.42
CA VAL A 114 -1.88 10.49 -7.47
C VAL A 114 -0.60 9.92 -6.86
N GLU A 115 0.02 10.66 -5.95
CA GLU A 115 1.23 10.26 -5.24
C GLU A 115 0.97 9.01 -4.41
N THR A 116 -0.14 8.96 -3.68
CA THR A 116 -0.53 7.80 -2.89
C THR A 116 -0.73 6.56 -3.77
N VAL A 117 -1.38 6.70 -4.93
CA VAL A 117 -1.51 5.60 -5.90
C VAL A 117 -0.14 5.10 -6.37
N LYS A 118 0.78 6.01 -6.71
CA LYS A 118 2.15 5.65 -7.09
C LYS A 118 2.86 4.90 -5.98
N CYS A 119 2.75 5.35 -4.73
CA CYS A 119 3.35 4.67 -3.57
C CYS A 119 2.78 3.25 -3.39
N CYS A 120 1.47 3.04 -3.56
CA CYS A 120 0.87 1.70 -3.52
C CYS A 120 1.41 0.80 -4.63
N CYS A 121 1.55 1.33 -5.86
CA CYS A 121 2.18 0.60 -6.95
C CYS A 121 3.64 0.25 -6.64
N SER A 122 4.39 1.17 -6.03
CA SER A 122 5.77 0.92 -5.60
C SER A 122 5.88 -0.22 -4.59
N LEU A 123 4.97 -0.33 -3.61
CA LEU A 123 4.94 -1.47 -2.69
C LEU A 123 4.75 -2.80 -3.41
N ALA A 124 3.82 -2.85 -4.37
CA ALA A 124 3.58 -4.05 -5.18
C ALA A 124 4.81 -4.43 -6.02
N MET A 125 5.49 -3.44 -6.59
CA MET A 125 6.73 -3.64 -7.35
C MET A 125 7.89 -4.11 -6.46
N LEU A 126 8.09 -3.50 -5.29
CA LEU A 126 9.14 -3.87 -4.34
C LEU A 126 9.05 -5.33 -3.88
N THR A 127 7.82 -5.86 -3.79
CA THR A 127 7.55 -7.19 -3.25
C THR A 127 7.24 -8.23 -4.33
N GLY A 128 7.45 -7.91 -5.61
CA GLY A 128 7.15 -8.82 -6.73
C GLY A 128 5.68 -9.25 -6.81
N ASN A 129 4.78 -8.45 -6.22
CA ASN A 129 3.34 -8.67 -6.23
C ASN A 129 2.70 -7.98 -7.43
N PHE A 130 3.21 -8.25 -8.64
CA PHE A 130 2.67 -7.74 -9.90
C PHE A 130 2.83 -8.77 -11.03
N GLY A 131 1.89 -8.78 -11.98
CA GLY A 131 1.99 -9.62 -13.19
C GLY A 131 1.63 -11.09 -13.02
N ARG A 132 0.99 -11.48 -11.91
CA ARG A 132 0.57 -12.86 -11.62
C ARG A 132 -0.79 -12.92 -10.92
N PRO A 133 -1.47 -14.08 -10.90
CA PRO A 133 -2.77 -14.20 -10.23
C PRO A 133 -2.68 -13.86 -8.74
N SER A 134 -3.78 -13.31 -8.19
CA SER A 134 -3.92 -13.00 -6.76
C SER A 134 -2.85 -12.05 -6.20
N CYS A 135 -2.35 -11.13 -7.02
CA CYS A 135 -1.47 -10.04 -6.61
C CYS A 135 -1.82 -8.74 -7.36
N GLY A 136 -1.12 -7.65 -7.02
CA GLY A 136 -1.20 -6.39 -7.76
C GLY A 136 -1.96 -5.29 -7.03
N THR A 137 -2.34 -4.30 -7.82
CA THR A 137 -3.05 -3.11 -7.38
C THR A 137 -4.41 -3.04 -8.06
N GLY A 138 -5.48 -2.97 -7.28
CA GLY A 138 -6.86 -2.94 -7.77
C GLY A 138 -7.57 -1.64 -7.40
N PRO A 139 -7.55 -0.61 -8.26
CA PRO A 139 -8.47 0.53 -8.13
C PRO A 139 -9.90 0.04 -8.40
N VAL A 140 -10.68 -0.18 -7.34
CA VAL A 140 -12.07 -0.64 -7.48
C VAL A 140 -12.90 0.53 -7.97
N ARG A 141 -13.32 0.44 -9.23
CA ARG A 141 -14.06 1.50 -9.93
C ARG A 141 -15.51 1.56 -9.42
N GLY A 142 -16.07 2.77 -9.39
CA GLY A 142 -17.34 3.03 -8.70
C GLY A 142 -18.61 2.66 -9.47
N GLN A 143 -18.78 3.21 -10.68
CA GLN A 143 -20.02 3.01 -11.46
C GLN A 143 -19.91 1.78 -12.36
N ASN A 144 -21.06 1.16 -12.64
CA ASN A 144 -21.20 -0.09 -13.41
C ASN A 144 -20.42 -0.11 -14.74
N ASN A 145 -20.28 1.03 -15.42
CA ASN A 145 -19.64 1.14 -16.72
C ASN A 145 -18.59 2.26 -16.76
N VAL A 146 -18.10 2.76 -15.63
CA VAL A 146 -17.06 3.83 -15.67
C VAL A 146 -15.78 3.35 -16.36
N GLN A 147 -15.48 2.05 -16.30
CA GLN A 147 -14.38 1.48 -17.06
C GLN A 147 -14.69 1.50 -18.56
N GLY A 148 -15.84 0.95 -18.97
CA GLY A 148 -16.24 0.93 -20.39
C GLY A 148 -16.39 2.32 -20.99
N THR A 149 -16.88 3.30 -20.24
CA THR A 149 -16.89 4.70 -20.69
C THR A 149 -15.48 5.21 -20.93
N CYS A 150 -14.53 4.99 -20.00
CA CYS A 150 -13.13 5.37 -20.21
C CYS A 150 -12.50 4.65 -21.41
N ASP A 151 -12.88 3.40 -21.67
CA ASP A 151 -12.35 2.63 -22.80
C ASP A 151 -12.79 3.21 -24.16
N MET A 152 -13.89 3.99 -24.20
CA MET A 152 -14.46 4.56 -25.43
C MET A 152 -14.07 6.03 -25.68
N GLY A 153 -13.40 6.70 -24.73
CA GLY A 153 -13.04 8.12 -24.80
C GLY A 153 -14.14 9.08 -24.34
#